data_AF-A0A8T4ASV8-F1
#
_entry.id   AF-A0A8T4ASV8-F1
#
_cell.length_a   1.000
_cell.length_b   1.000
_cell.length_c   1.000
_cell.angle_alpha   90.00
_cell.angle_beta   90.00
_cell.angle_gamma   90.00
#
_symmetry.space_group_name_H-M   'P 1'
#
loop_
_entity.id
_entity.type
_entity.pdbx_description
1 polymer ?
#
loop_
_entity_poly.entity_id
_entity_poly.type
_entity_poly.pdbx_seq_one_letter_code
_entity_poly.pdbx_strand_id
1 'polypeptide(L)'
;MQRLHNPDKPDTDLFAWFYPRVERNWAQMRSVAERLVELNVPAIFDCGLTRKSERDIFANWAAAHSYKVALHFIDVPPETRWQRVQKRNAEQSETFQFEVTREMFDFMETLWEPPDAREMAALNGVRMPA
;
A
#
# COMPACT_ATOMS: atom_id res chain seq x y z
N MET A 1 8.52 0.31 9.78
CA MET A 1 9.46 -0.61 9.10
C MET A 1 10.88 -0.48 9.60
N GLN A 2 11.53 0.68 9.42
CA GLN A 2 12.95 0.90 9.78
C GLN A 2 13.38 0.43 11.17
N ARG A 3 12.58 0.69 12.21
CA ARG A 3 12.93 0.26 13.58
C ARG A 3 12.45 -1.13 13.96
N LEU A 4 11.45 -1.67 13.26
CA LEU A 4 10.76 -2.90 13.66
C LEU A 4 11.36 -4.14 13.01
N HIS A 5 11.79 -4.02 11.74
CA HIS A 5 12.17 -5.19 10.94
C HIS A 5 13.47 -5.01 10.19
N ASN A 6 13.79 -3.80 9.73
CA ASN A 6 14.98 -3.58 8.90
C ASN A 6 16.31 -4.04 9.54
N PRO A 7 16.53 -4.00 10.87
CA PRO A 7 17.73 -4.55 11.47
C PRO A 7 17.92 -6.06 11.25
N ASP A 8 16.83 -6.80 11.05
CA ASP A 8 16.82 -8.26 10.84
C ASP A 8 16.70 -8.66 9.36
N LYS A 9 16.87 -7.68 8.44
CA LYS A 9 16.69 -7.91 7.00
C LYS A 9 17.80 -8.86 6.49
N PRO A 10 17.45 -9.99 5.84
CA PRO A 10 18.42 -10.87 5.22
C PRO A 10 19.02 -10.22 3.97
N ASP A 11 20.10 -10.81 3.47
CA ASP A 11 20.74 -10.41 2.21
C ASP A 11 20.00 -10.98 0.99
N THR A 12 19.34 -12.14 1.13
CA THR A 12 18.59 -12.83 0.07
C THR A 12 17.10 -13.03 0.42
N ASP A 13 16.28 -13.47 -0.54
CA ASP A 13 14.85 -13.78 -0.37
C ASP A 13 14.00 -12.66 0.23
N LEU A 14 14.32 -11.43 -0.15
CA LEU A 14 13.74 -10.21 0.42
C LEU A 14 12.22 -10.21 0.31
N PHE A 15 11.65 -10.66 -0.80
CA PHE A 15 10.20 -10.62 -0.99
C PHE A 15 9.46 -11.54 -0.02
N ALA A 16 9.88 -12.80 0.09
CA ALA A 16 9.29 -13.79 0.98
C ALA A 16 9.47 -13.42 2.46
N TRP A 17 10.60 -12.80 2.81
CA TRP A 17 10.84 -12.32 4.17
C TRP A 17 10.03 -11.04 4.48
N PHE A 18 9.93 -10.10 3.53
CA PHE A 18 9.33 -8.79 3.73
C PHE A 18 7.80 -8.85 3.81
N TYR A 19 7.16 -9.66 2.97
CA TYR A 19 5.71 -9.65 2.83
C TYR A 19 4.94 -10.01 4.12
N PRO A 20 5.31 -11.06 4.89
CA PRO A 20 4.67 -11.34 6.19
C PRO A 20 4.89 -10.23 7.23
N ARG A 21 5.92 -9.39 7.07
CA ARG A 21 6.18 -8.24 7.96
C ARG A 21 5.32 -7.04 7.59
N VAL A 22 5.07 -6.84 6.29
CA VAL A 22 4.08 -5.88 5.79
C VAL A 22 2.70 -6.21 6.37
N GLU A 23 2.26 -7.48 6.28
CA GLU A 23 0.96 -7.90 6.81
C GLU A 23 0.85 -7.68 8.33
N ARG A 24 1.91 -7.97 9.09
CA ARG A 24 1.95 -7.67 10.54
C ARG A 24 1.83 -6.18 10.83
N ASN A 25 2.46 -5.33 10.02
CA ASN A 25 2.30 -3.87 10.17
C ASN A 25 0.87 -3.44 9.84
N TRP A 26 0.26 -3.98 8.78
CA TRP A 26 -1.15 -3.70 8.47
C TRP A 26 -2.07 -4.09 9.62
N ALA A 27 -1.85 -5.25 10.25
CA ALA A 27 -2.61 -5.67 11.43
C ALA A 27 -2.44 -4.67 12.60
N GLN A 28 -1.23 -4.18 12.86
CA GLN A 28 -1.00 -3.14 13.88
C GLN A 28 -1.70 -1.83 13.53
N MET A 29 -1.63 -1.37 12.27
CA MET A 29 -2.31 -0.16 11.83
C MET A 29 -3.82 -0.28 12.01
N ARG A 30 -4.42 -1.44 11.70
CA ARG A 30 -5.85 -1.69 11.92
C ARG A 30 -6.23 -1.67 13.40
N SER A 31 -5.43 -2.28 14.28
CA SER A 31 -5.64 -2.21 15.73
C SER A 31 -5.53 -0.78 16.30
N VAL A 32 -4.68 0.07 15.71
CA VAL A 32 -4.68 1.51 16.04
C VAL A 32 -5.95 2.18 15.53
N ALA A 33 -6.38 1.87 14.30
CA ALA A 33 -7.58 2.45 13.71
C ALA A 33 -8.86 2.10 14.48
N GLU A 34 -9.00 0.87 15.01
CA GLU A 34 -10.13 0.48 15.86
C GLU A 34 -10.32 1.47 17.03
N ARG A 35 -9.23 1.83 17.70
CA ARG A 35 -9.24 2.81 18.81
C ARG A 35 -9.55 4.24 18.35
N LEU A 36 -9.14 4.62 17.14
CA LEU A 36 -9.45 5.94 16.58
C LEU A 36 -10.94 6.06 16.23
N VAL A 37 -11.54 4.99 15.70
CA VAL A 37 -12.95 4.96 15.35
C VAL A 37 -13.84 5.13 16.58
N GLU A 38 -13.48 4.53 17.73
CA GLU A 38 -14.18 4.75 19.02
C GLU A 38 -14.21 6.24 19.43
N LEU A 39 -13.22 7.01 18.99
CA LEU A 39 -13.10 8.46 19.23
C LEU A 39 -13.75 9.30 18.12
N ASN A 40 -14.47 8.69 17.17
CA ASN A 40 -15.02 9.32 15.97
C ASN A 40 -13.94 9.99 15.08
N VAL A 41 -12.72 9.47 15.09
CA VAL A 41 -11.62 9.96 14.24
C VAL A 41 -11.44 9.02 13.04
N PRO A 42 -11.54 9.52 11.80
CA PRO A 42 -11.31 8.69 10.62
C PRO A 42 -9.83 8.30 10.49
N ALA A 43 -9.56 7.10 9.97
CA ALA A 43 -8.22 6.62 9.66
C ALA A 43 -8.03 6.47 8.14
N ILE A 44 -6.87 6.88 7.64
CA ILE A 44 -6.46 6.70 6.24
C ILE A 44 -5.27 5.73 6.21
N PHE A 45 -5.38 4.70 5.37
CA PHE A 45 -4.33 3.70 5.18
C PHE A 45 -3.61 3.95 3.86
N ASP A 46 -2.39 4.49 3.93
CA ASP A 46 -1.46 4.56 2.80
C ASP A 46 -0.47 3.39 2.89
N CYS A 47 -0.88 2.25 2.31
CA CYS A 47 -0.29 0.93 2.58
C CYS A 47 0.28 0.22 1.34
N GLY A 48 0.20 0.83 0.14
CA GLY A 48 0.69 0.21 -1.10
C GLY A 48 -0.02 -1.10 -1.45
N LEU A 49 -1.36 -1.07 -1.52
CA LEU A 49 -2.22 -2.25 -1.77
C LEU A 49 -2.21 -2.64 -3.26
N THR A 50 -1.16 -3.37 -3.64
CA THR A 50 -0.80 -3.77 -4.99
C THR A 50 -1.78 -4.80 -5.58
N ARG A 51 -2.24 -5.75 -4.75
CA ARG A 51 -3.12 -6.85 -5.19
C ARG A 51 -4.54 -6.69 -4.63
N LYS A 52 -5.52 -7.31 -5.31
CA LYS A 52 -6.90 -7.39 -4.80
C LYS A 52 -6.96 -8.10 -3.45
N SER A 53 -6.19 -9.19 -3.28
CA SER A 53 -6.15 -9.93 -2.02
C SER A 53 -5.72 -9.05 -0.83
N GLU A 54 -4.82 -8.10 -1.06
CA GLU A 54 -4.37 -7.16 -0.03
C GLU A 54 -5.48 -6.17 0.33
N ARG A 55 -6.20 -5.64 -0.67
CA ARG A 55 -7.37 -4.78 -0.45
C ARG A 55 -8.50 -5.52 0.27
N ASP A 56 -8.72 -6.79 -0.07
CA ASP A 56 -9.72 -7.65 0.58
C ASP A 56 -9.46 -7.82 2.08
N ILE A 57 -8.20 -7.83 2.53
CA ILE A 57 -7.90 -7.88 3.98
C ILE A 57 -8.51 -6.68 4.70
N PHE A 58 -8.40 -5.47 4.13
CA PHE A 58 -8.95 -4.26 4.73
C PHE A 58 -10.47 -4.20 4.58
N ALA A 59 -11.01 -4.55 3.41
CA ALA A 59 -12.45 -4.59 3.16
C ALA A 59 -13.17 -5.56 4.11
N ASN A 60 -12.65 -6.78 4.26
CA ASN A 60 -13.22 -7.80 5.14
C ASN A 60 -13.12 -7.40 6.61
N TRP A 61 -11.99 -6.82 7.03
CA TRP A 61 -11.85 -6.31 8.40
C TRP A 61 -12.86 -5.18 8.69
N ALA A 62 -13.02 -4.23 7.76
CA ALA A 62 -13.98 -3.13 7.92
C ALA A 62 -15.42 -3.67 8.00
N ALA A 63 -15.77 -4.63 7.14
CA ALA A 63 -17.08 -5.27 7.14
C ALA A 63 -17.36 -6.00 8.46
N ALA A 64 -16.38 -6.74 9.00
CA ALA A 64 -16.52 -7.47 10.27
C ALA A 64 -16.83 -6.55 11.47
N HIS A 65 -16.37 -5.30 11.42
CA HIS A 65 -16.62 -4.30 12.46
C HIS A 65 -17.72 -3.29 12.11
N SER A 66 -18.42 -3.50 10.98
CA SER A 66 -19.43 -2.56 10.46
C SER A 66 -18.90 -1.13 10.22
N TYR A 67 -17.62 -0.99 9.87
CA TYR A 67 -17.01 0.30 9.55
C TYR A 67 -17.40 0.78 8.15
N LYS A 68 -17.57 2.10 8.01
CA LYS A 68 -17.71 2.74 6.69
C LYS A 68 -16.33 2.85 6.05
N VAL A 69 -16.22 2.46 4.78
CA VAL A 69 -14.98 2.48 4.01
C VAL A 69 -15.17 3.20 2.68
N ALA A 70 -14.11 3.88 2.23
CA ALA A 70 -13.99 4.46 0.90
C ALA A 70 -12.65 4.05 0.28
N LEU A 71 -12.66 3.46 -0.92
CA LEU A 71 -11.46 3.13 -1.67
C LEU A 71 -11.03 4.31 -2.56
N HIS A 72 -9.94 4.97 -2.20
CA HIS A 72 -9.35 6.00 -3.05
C HIS A 72 -8.35 5.38 -4.02
N PHE A 73 -8.66 5.46 -5.32
CA PHE A 73 -7.81 4.91 -6.37
C PHE A 73 -7.13 6.01 -7.18
N ILE A 74 -5.80 6.05 -7.13
CA ILE A 74 -4.94 6.96 -7.89
C ILE A 74 -4.46 6.23 -9.14
N ASP A 75 -5.19 6.43 -10.24
CA ASP A 75 -4.96 5.74 -11.52
C ASP A 75 -4.02 6.56 -12.43
N VAL A 76 -2.71 6.43 -12.17
CA VAL A 76 -1.67 7.19 -12.88
C VAL A 76 -0.97 6.29 -13.90
N PRO A 77 -0.81 6.74 -15.16
CA PRO A 77 -0.12 5.96 -16.20
C PRO A 77 1.28 5.50 -15.77
N PRO A 78 1.72 4.30 -16.20
CA PRO A 78 3.05 3.77 -15.87
C PRO A 78 4.19 4.73 -16.22
N GLU A 79 4.12 5.41 -17.36
CA GLU A 79 5.15 6.36 -17.82
C GLU A 79 5.33 7.53 -16.83
N THR A 80 4.22 8.08 -16.32
CA THR A 80 4.26 9.16 -15.34
C THR A 80 4.79 8.66 -13.99
N ARG A 81 4.41 7.45 -13.57
CA ARG A 81 4.95 6.84 -12.35
C ARG A 81 6.45 6.59 -12.47
N TRP A 82 6.92 6.11 -13.62
CA TRP A 82 8.34 5.90 -13.88
C TRP A 82 9.14 7.23 -13.86
N GLN A 83 8.63 8.29 -14.48
CA GLN A 83 9.26 9.62 -14.40
C GLN A 83 9.41 10.10 -12.94
N ARG A 84 8.39 9.86 -12.09
CA ARG A 84 8.46 10.19 -10.65
C ARG A 84 9.52 9.35 -9.93
N VAL A 85 9.68 8.07 -10.28
CA VAL A 85 10.74 7.20 -9.76
C VAL A 85 12.14 7.71 -10.16
N GLN A 86 12.33 8.07 -11.44
CA GLN A 86 13.60 8.61 -11.92
C GLN A 86 13.97 9.90 -11.17
N LYS A 87 12.99 10.80 -10.99
CA LYS A 87 13.18 12.03 -10.21
C LYS A 87 13.57 11.73 -8.76
N ARG A 88 12.87 10.82 -8.07
CA ARG A 88 13.22 10.36 -6.71
C ARG A 88 14.66 9.83 -6.65
N ASN A 89 15.05 8.99 -7.60
CA ASN A 89 16.39 8.39 -7.63
C ASN A 89 17.49 9.44 -7.83
N ALA A 90 17.22 10.50 -8.58
CA ALA A 90 18.15 11.61 -8.80
C ALA A 90 18.22 12.59 -7.60
N GLU A 91 17.08 12.90 -6.98
CA GLU A 91 17.02 13.88 -5.87
C GLU A 91 17.55 13.33 -4.54
N GLN A 92 17.44 12.03 -4.29
CA GLN A 92 17.93 11.34 -3.08
C GLN A 92 17.63 12.11 -1.77
N SER A 93 16.37 12.49 -1.58
CA SER A 93 15.93 13.23 -0.39
C SER A 93 16.15 12.46 0.92
N GLU A 94 15.87 13.08 2.07
CA GLU A 94 16.11 12.51 3.41
C GLU A 94 15.48 11.12 3.64
N THR A 95 14.41 10.79 2.91
CA THR A 95 13.71 9.49 2.99
C THR A 95 14.17 8.48 1.94
N PHE A 96 15.18 8.82 1.13
CA PHE A 96 15.79 7.90 0.19
C PHE A 96 16.40 6.71 0.93
N GLN A 97 16.25 5.52 0.35
CA GLN A 97 16.72 4.27 0.95
C GLN A 97 17.56 3.48 -0.05
N PHE A 98 17.08 3.40 -1.29
CA PHE A 98 17.74 2.71 -2.39
C PHE A 98 17.16 3.19 -3.72
N GLU A 99 17.95 3.00 -4.77
CA GLU A 99 17.57 3.26 -6.16
C GLU A 99 16.58 2.19 -6.63
N VAL A 100 15.47 2.61 -7.22
CA VAL A 100 14.54 1.70 -7.89
C VAL A 100 14.91 1.62 -9.36
N THR A 101 15.42 0.47 -9.81
CA THR A 101 15.80 0.27 -11.21
C THR A 101 14.57 0.06 -12.10
N ARG A 102 14.77 0.10 -13.42
CA ARG A 102 13.69 -0.14 -14.38
C ARG A 102 13.12 -1.55 -14.25
N GLU A 103 13.99 -2.54 -14.04
CA GLU A 103 13.62 -3.94 -13.86
C GLU A 103 12.76 -4.13 -12.60
N MET A 104 13.10 -3.43 -11.51
CA MET A 104 12.28 -3.48 -10.28
C MET A 104 10.91 -2.86 -10.48
N PHE A 105 10.84 -1.74 -11.22
CA PHE A 105 9.56 -1.10 -11.55
C PHE A 105 8.69 -2.00 -12.43
N ASP A 106 9.24 -2.52 -13.52
CA ASP A 106 8.52 -3.40 -14.44
C ASP A 106 8.10 -4.70 -13.75
N PHE A 107 8.90 -5.24 -12.82
CA PHE A 107 8.50 -6.36 -11.98
C PHE A 107 7.25 -6.05 -11.15
N MET A 108 7.20 -4.88 -10.50
CA MET A 108 6.01 -4.47 -9.74
C MET A 108 4.77 -4.29 -10.61
N GLU A 109 4.93 -3.83 -11.86
CA GLU A 109 3.82 -3.77 -12.82
C GLU A 109 3.18 -5.14 -13.09
N THR A 110 3.97 -6.22 -13.06
CA THR A 110 3.42 -7.58 -13.23
C THR A 110 2.57 -8.05 -12.06
N LEU A 111 2.71 -7.43 -10.89
CA LEU A 111 1.98 -7.78 -9.68
C LEU A 111 0.74 -6.91 -9.45
N TRP A 112 0.68 -5.76 -10.13
CA TRP A 112 -0.38 -4.76 -9.93
C TRP A 112 -1.73 -5.26 -10.44
N GLU A 113 -2.73 -5.23 -9.57
CA GLU A 113 -4.12 -5.57 -9.88
C GLU A 113 -5.01 -4.35 -9.58
N PRO A 114 -5.38 -3.53 -10.58
CA PRO A 114 -6.22 -2.36 -10.33
C PRO A 114 -7.61 -2.76 -9.83
N PRO A 115 -8.28 -1.92 -9.02
CA PRO A 115 -9.62 -2.24 -8.57
C PRO A 115 -10.61 -2.21 -9.74
N ASP A 116 -11.40 -3.28 -9.85
CA ASP A 116 -12.41 -3.41 -10.90
C ASP A 116 -13.66 -2.58 -10.58
N ALA A 117 -14.60 -2.49 -11.54
CA ALA A 117 -15.82 -1.70 -11.36
C ALA A 117 -16.70 -2.20 -10.21
N ARG A 118 -16.70 -3.50 -9.90
CA ARG A 118 -17.50 -4.08 -8.81
C ARG A 118 -16.87 -3.75 -7.46
N GLU A 119 -15.56 -3.89 -7.35
CA GLU A 119 -14.78 -3.50 -6.17
C GLU A 119 -14.95 -2.01 -5.88
N MET A 120 -14.82 -1.15 -6.90
CA MET A 120 -15.03 0.28 -6.76
C MET A 120 -16.47 0.61 -6.30
N ALA A 121 -17.48 -0.05 -6.84
CA ALA A 121 -18.85 0.16 -6.38
C ALA A 121 -19.08 -0.30 -4.94
N ALA A 122 -18.56 -1.47 -4.56
CA ALA A 122 -18.73 -2.05 -3.24
C ALA A 122 -18.04 -1.25 -2.12
N LEU A 123 -16.92 -0.59 -2.44
CA LEU A 123 -16.08 0.11 -1.46
C LEU A 123 -16.20 1.64 -1.56
N ASN A 124 -17.33 2.17 -2.07
CA ASN A 124 -17.54 3.61 -2.26
C ASN A 124 -16.35 4.29 -2.97
N GLY A 125 -15.88 3.66 -4.03
CA GLY A 125 -14.61 3.97 -4.67
C GLY A 125 -14.58 5.35 -5.31
N VAL A 126 -13.50 6.08 -5.06
CA VAL A 126 -13.26 7.41 -5.62
C VAL A 126 -12.00 7.37 -6.48
N ARG A 127 -12.16 7.66 -7.78
CA ARG A 127 -11.02 7.83 -8.68
C ARG A 127 -10.45 9.23 -8.50
N MET A 128 -9.17 9.31 -8.15
CA MET A 128 -8.49 10.57 -7.88
C MET A 128 -7.78 11.05 -9.15
N PRO A 129 -7.80 12.36 -9.43
CA PRO A 129 -7.03 12.91 -10.54
C PRO A 129 -5.52 12.75 -10.29
N ALA A 130 -4.78 12.53 -11.37
CA ALA A 130 -3.34 12.27 -11.40
C ALA A 130 -2.47 13.51 -11.10
#